data_AF-A0AAX3LD86-F1
#
_entry.id   AF-A0AAX3LD86-F1
#
_cell.length_a   1.000
_cell.length_b   1.000
_cell.length_c   1.000
_cell.angle_alpha   90.00
_cell.angle_beta   90.00
_cell.angle_gamma   90.00
#
_symmetry.space_group_name_H-M   'P 1'
#
loop_
_entity.id
_entity.type
_entity.pdbx_description
1 polymer ?
#
loop_
_entity_poly.entity_id
_entity_poly.type
_entity_poly.pdbx_seq_one_letter_code
_entity_poly.pdbx_strand_id
1 'polypeptide(L)'
;MSKIINSESESYFYSASTGGFYPVSLKVDYETAGSWPADAVSVADEDMMALQAGQSVGKQISSNSEGYPVLTDPKPLTPEQLQQQAKAQQSALMNAAGDAIAPLQDAVDLDEATEEELILLKDWKKYRVTLNRLDLSTAPDIDWPVIPGE
;
A
#
# COMPACT_ATOMS: atom_id res chain seq x y z
N MET A 1 -25.40 -45.34 13.05
CA MET A 1 -24.79 -44.31 13.92
C MET A 1 -23.86 -43.48 13.05
N SER A 2 -24.28 -42.28 12.68
CA SER A 2 -23.47 -41.35 11.90
C SER A 2 -22.33 -40.85 12.77
N LYS A 3 -21.09 -41.16 12.37
CA LYS A 3 -19.93 -40.36 12.76
C LYS A 3 -19.71 -39.37 11.63
N ILE A 4 -20.12 -38.13 11.85
CA ILE A 4 -19.63 -37.01 11.04
C ILE A 4 -18.15 -36.92 11.37
N ILE A 5 -17.29 -37.39 10.48
CA ILE A 5 -15.86 -37.09 10.55
C ILE A 5 -15.74 -35.78 9.78
N ASN A 6 -15.82 -34.65 10.49
CA ASN A 6 -15.26 -33.41 9.98
C ASN A 6 -13.75 -33.66 9.93
N SER A 7 -13.25 -34.12 8.79
CA SER A 7 -11.81 -34.21 8.57
C SER A 7 -11.37 -32.79 8.28
N GLU A 8 -10.97 -32.07 9.32
CA GLU A 8 -10.18 -30.86 9.17
C GLU A 8 -8.87 -31.29 8.51
N SER A 9 -8.79 -31.15 7.19
CA SER A 9 -7.54 -31.34 6.48
C SER A 9 -6.61 -30.18 6.84
N GLU A 10 -5.37 -30.51 7.16
CA GLU A 10 -4.31 -29.56 7.45
C GLU A 10 -3.34 -29.59 6.26
N SER A 11 -3.44 -28.63 5.34
CA SER A 11 -2.55 -28.57 4.18
C SER A 11 -1.27 -27.78 4.46
N TYR A 12 -1.23 -27.00 5.55
CA TYR A 12 -0.11 -26.13 5.90
C TYR A 12 0.21 -26.14 7.40
N PHE A 13 1.49 -25.90 7.69
CA PHE A 13 1.97 -25.41 8.97
C PHE A 13 2.35 -23.94 8.85
N TYR A 14 2.32 -23.20 9.94
CA TYR A 14 2.80 -21.82 10.03
C TYR A 14 3.91 -21.73 11.08
N SER A 15 4.94 -20.94 10.80
CA SER A 15 6.01 -20.64 11.76
C SER A 15 6.02 -19.16 12.07
N ALA A 16 5.88 -18.83 13.36
CA ALA A 16 5.91 -17.46 13.84
C ALA A 16 7.30 -16.82 13.67
N SER A 17 8.37 -17.60 13.79
CA SER A 17 9.75 -17.12 13.67
C SER A 17 10.13 -16.74 12.25
N THR A 18 9.60 -17.43 11.23
CA THR A 18 9.85 -17.10 9.82
C THR A 18 8.74 -16.27 9.20
N GLY A 19 7.56 -16.23 9.83
CA GLY A 19 6.33 -15.66 9.28
C GLY A 19 5.81 -16.43 8.06
N GLY A 20 6.32 -17.65 7.82
CA GLY A 20 6.07 -18.44 6.63
C GLY A 20 5.04 -19.55 6.82
N PHE A 21 4.38 -19.92 5.71
CA PHE A 21 3.55 -21.12 5.62
C PHE A 21 4.31 -22.24 4.91
N TYR A 22 4.24 -23.45 5.47
CA TYR A 22 4.98 -24.63 5.06
C TYR A 22 3.97 -25.72 4.67
N PRO A 23 3.87 -26.10 3.39
CA PRO A 23 2.91 -27.11 2.97
C PRO A 23 3.28 -28.48 3.54
N VAL A 24 2.27 -29.22 4.00
CA VAL A 24 2.45 -30.57 4.57
C VAL A 24 3.11 -31.52 3.57
N SER A 25 2.81 -31.38 2.28
CA SER A 25 3.39 -32.18 1.21
C SER A 25 4.92 -32.08 1.10
N LEU A 26 5.53 -31.00 1.59
CA LEU A 26 6.99 -30.77 1.54
C LEU A 26 7.67 -30.99 2.91
N LYS A 27 6.95 -31.45 3.93
CA LYS A 27 7.50 -31.57 5.29
C LYS A 27 8.75 -32.44 5.34
N VAL A 28 8.73 -33.60 4.69
CA VAL A 28 9.87 -34.54 4.65
C VAL A 28 11.10 -33.88 4.02
N ASP A 29 10.92 -33.09 2.97
CA ASP A 29 12.01 -32.40 2.30
C ASP A 29 12.64 -31.33 3.20
N TYR A 30 11.83 -30.55 3.91
CA TYR A 30 12.30 -29.57 4.89
C TYR A 30 13.02 -30.20 6.08
N GLU A 31 12.49 -31.31 6.61
CA GLU A 31 13.13 -32.06 7.70
C GLU A 31 14.47 -32.65 7.24
N THR A 32 14.52 -33.21 6.03
CA THR A 32 15.75 -33.75 5.44
C THR A 32 16.80 -32.66 5.21
N ALA A 33 16.36 -31.45 4.81
CA ALA A 33 17.22 -30.29 4.63
C ALA A 33 17.59 -29.57 5.94
N GLY A 34 17.01 -29.97 7.08
CA GLY A 34 17.20 -29.28 8.36
C GLY A 34 16.62 -27.85 8.40
N SER A 35 15.66 -27.54 7.53
CA SER A 35 15.02 -26.22 7.41
C SER A 35 13.58 -26.19 7.93
N TRP A 36 13.08 -27.31 8.46
CA TRP A 36 11.79 -27.36 9.16
C TRP A 36 11.82 -26.50 10.42
N PRO A 37 10.91 -25.51 10.59
CA PRO A 37 10.91 -24.66 11.77
C PRO A 37 10.50 -25.43 13.03
N ALA A 38 11.22 -25.21 14.13
CA ALA A 38 10.93 -25.85 15.41
C ALA A 38 9.61 -25.36 16.05
N ASP A 39 9.16 -24.17 15.66
CA ASP A 39 7.94 -23.51 16.13
C ASP A 39 6.75 -23.65 15.16
N ALA A 40 6.84 -24.58 14.20
CA ALA A 40 5.78 -24.82 13.23
C ALA A 40 4.51 -25.37 13.91
N VAL A 41 3.39 -24.66 13.77
CA VAL A 41 2.05 -25.07 14.23
C VAL A 41 1.16 -25.43 13.04
N SER A 42 0.27 -26.42 13.17
CA SER A 42 -0.65 -26.79 12.09
C SER A 42 -1.71 -25.70 11.89
N VAL A 43 -2.14 -25.51 10.64
CA VAL A 43 -3.18 -24.57 10.28
C VAL A 43 -4.27 -25.34 9.56
N ALA A 44 -5.49 -25.29 10.10
CA ALA A 44 -6.65 -25.88 9.44
C ALA A 44 -6.92 -25.21 8.09
N ASP A 45 -7.37 -25.97 7.09
CA ASP A 45 -7.65 -25.40 5.77
C ASP A 45 -8.70 -24.28 5.81
N GLU A 46 -9.68 -24.36 6.73
CA GLU A 46 -10.67 -23.29 6.93
C GLU A 46 -10.04 -21.99 7.46
N ASP A 47 -9.13 -22.10 8.44
CA ASP A 47 -8.38 -20.94 8.94
C ASP A 47 -7.47 -20.36 7.85
N MET A 48 -6.83 -21.21 7.03
CA MET A 48 -6.07 -20.76 5.87
C MET A 48 -6.94 -19.97 4.89
N MET A 49 -8.15 -20.45 4.58
CA MET A 49 -9.10 -19.73 3.73
C MET A 49 -9.48 -18.39 4.35
N ALA A 50 -9.73 -18.34 5.66
CA ALA A 50 -10.06 -17.10 6.36
C ALA A 50 -8.88 -16.10 6.32
N LEU A 51 -7.64 -16.57 6.51
CA LEU A 51 -6.43 -15.76 6.42
C LEU A 51 -6.25 -15.16 5.01
N GLN A 52 -6.45 -15.97 3.97
CA GLN A 52 -6.40 -15.52 2.57
C GLN A 52 -7.50 -14.50 2.25
N ALA A 53 -8.73 -14.75 2.72
CA ALA A 53 -9.84 -13.81 2.58
C ALA A 53 -9.53 -12.48 3.28
N GLY A 54 -8.98 -12.52 4.50
CA GLY A 54 -8.54 -11.35 5.24
C GLY A 54 -7.47 -10.53 4.52
N GLN A 55 -6.47 -11.19 3.94
CA GLN A 55 -5.45 -10.53 3.13
C GLN A 55 -6.04 -9.83 1.91
N SER A 56 -7.04 -10.44 1.25
CA SER A 56 -7.70 -9.84 0.08
C SER A 56 -8.46 -8.54 0.39
N VAL A 57 -8.79 -8.30 1.66
CA VAL A 57 -9.41 -7.05 2.15
C VAL A 57 -8.42 -6.15 2.90
N GLY A 58 -7.12 -6.41 2.78
CA GLY A 58 -6.05 -5.54 3.27
C GLY A 58 -5.59 -5.79 4.70
N LYS A 59 -6.02 -6.87 5.35
CA LYS A 59 -5.45 -7.28 6.65
C LYS A 59 -4.07 -7.90 6.46
N GLN A 60 -3.23 -7.81 7.48
CA GLN A 60 -1.92 -8.45 7.52
C GLN A 60 -1.97 -9.71 8.39
N ILE A 61 -1.34 -10.79 7.93
CA ILE A 61 -1.11 -11.98 8.77
C ILE A 61 0.06 -11.70 9.71
N SER A 62 -0.15 -11.90 11.00
CA SER A 62 0.88 -11.89 12.05
C SER A 62 0.72 -13.13 12.92
N SER A 63 1.57 -13.31 13.93
CA SER A 63 1.48 -14.40 14.89
C SER A 63 0.89 -13.92 16.22
N ASN A 64 0.03 -14.73 16.83
CA ASN A 64 -0.40 -14.50 18.22
C ASN A 64 0.67 -15.02 19.21
N SER A 65 0.41 -14.89 20.51
CA SER A 65 1.33 -15.35 21.57
C SER A 65 1.56 -16.86 21.60
N GLU A 66 0.70 -17.64 20.94
CA GLU A 66 0.78 -19.10 20.86
C GLU A 66 1.45 -19.57 19.56
N GLY A 67 1.85 -18.63 18.69
CA GLY A 67 2.52 -18.92 17.42
C GLY A 67 1.58 -19.15 16.23
N TYR A 68 0.26 -19.07 16.42
CA TYR A 68 -0.71 -19.24 15.33
C TYR A 68 -0.84 -17.97 14.49
N PRO A 69 -1.09 -18.13 13.17
CA PRO A 69 -1.35 -17.00 12.29
C PRO A 69 -2.70 -16.36 12.61
N VAL A 70 -2.72 -15.04 12.72
CA VAL A 70 -3.92 -14.25 12.97
C VAL A 70 -3.95 -13.04 12.05
N LEU A 71 -5.15 -12.58 11.70
CA LEU A 71 -5.35 -11.35 10.96
C LEU A 71 -5.22 -10.15 11.90
N THR A 72 -4.41 -9.19 11.49
CA THR A 72 -4.20 -7.92 12.17
C THR A 72 -4.40 -6.78 11.18
N ASP A 73 -4.72 -5.60 11.69
CA ASP A 73 -4.65 -4.40 10.87
C ASP A 73 -3.20 -4.11 10.49
N PRO A 74 -2.93 -3.66 9.25
CA PRO A 74 -1.59 -3.24 8.87
C PRO A 74 -1.13 -2.14 9.82
N LYS A 75 0.14 -2.17 10.20
CA LYS A 75 0.71 -1.11 11.03
C LYS A 75 0.51 0.23 10.30
N PRO A 76 0.00 1.26 10.99
CA PRO A 76 -0.04 2.60 10.43
C PRO A 76 1.36 3.01 9.96
N LEU A 77 1.43 3.78 8.88
CA LEU A 77 2.68 4.34 8.38
C LEU A 77 3.32 5.23 9.45
N THR A 78 4.65 5.24 9.48
CA THR A 78 5.38 6.18 10.34
C THR A 78 5.22 7.61 9.81
N PRO A 79 5.42 8.65 10.66
CA PRO A 79 5.44 10.03 10.20
C PRO A 79 6.41 10.26 9.04
N GLU A 80 7.58 9.62 9.07
CA GLU A 80 8.59 9.70 8.01
C GLU A 80 8.10 9.10 6.68
N GLN A 81 7.41 7.95 6.74
CA GLN A 81 6.82 7.33 5.56
C GLN A 81 5.68 8.19 4.97
N LEU A 82 4.84 8.77 5.82
CA LEU A 82 3.78 9.68 5.41
C LEU A 82 4.34 10.95 4.73
N GLN A 83 5.39 11.53 5.30
CA GLN A 83 6.10 12.67 4.70
C GLN A 83 6.73 12.31 3.35
N GLN A 84 7.31 11.11 3.23
CA GLN A 84 7.87 10.64 1.96
C GLN A 84 6.79 10.46 0.89
N GLN A 85 5.64 9.90 1.25
CA GLN A 85 4.49 9.78 0.34
C GLN A 85 3.98 11.16 -0.09
N ALA A 86 3.83 12.10 0.85
CA ALA A 86 3.45 13.47 0.55
C ALA A 86 4.44 14.16 -0.40
N LYS A 87 5.75 13.95 -0.22
CA LYS A 87 6.78 14.47 -1.12
C LYS A 87 6.67 13.89 -2.53
N ALA A 88 6.40 12.58 -2.65
CA ALA A 88 6.17 11.94 -3.94
C ALA A 88 4.93 12.52 -4.65
N GLN A 89 3.84 12.71 -3.91
CA GLN A 89 2.62 13.34 -4.41
C GLN A 89 2.87 14.79 -4.85
N GLN A 90 3.54 15.61 -4.03
CA GLN A 90 3.91 16.98 -4.40
C GLN A 90 4.73 16.99 -5.69
N SER A 91 5.72 16.11 -5.84
CA SER A 91 6.51 16.00 -7.06
C SER A 91 5.67 15.63 -8.28
N ALA A 92 4.73 14.69 -8.14
CA ALA A 92 3.84 14.30 -9.24
C ALA A 92 2.93 15.45 -9.67
N LEU A 93 2.36 16.19 -8.71
CA LEU A 93 1.52 17.35 -8.98
C LEU A 93 2.31 18.52 -9.60
N MET A 94 3.57 18.71 -9.19
CA MET A 94 4.46 19.69 -9.80
C MET A 94 4.78 19.36 -11.26
N ASN A 95 4.97 18.08 -11.58
CA ASN A 95 5.19 17.63 -12.96
C ASN A 95 3.93 17.84 -13.80
N ALA A 96 2.77 17.41 -13.32
CA ALA A 96 1.50 17.61 -14.01
C ALA A 96 1.20 19.11 -14.25
N ALA A 97 1.48 19.98 -13.28
CA ALA A 97 1.38 21.42 -13.47
C ALA A 97 2.37 21.94 -14.52
N GLY A 98 3.57 21.37 -14.60
CA GLY A 98 4.53 21.67 -15.66
C GLY A 98 3.99 21.32 -17.05
N ASP A 99 3.42 20.13 -17.20
CA ASP A 99 2.84 19.64 -18.44
C ASP A 99 1.63 20.49 -18.89
N ALA A 100 0.81 20.96 -17.95
CA ALA A 100 -0.31 21.87 -18.24
C ALA A 100 0.16 23.30 -18.59
N ILE A 101 1.22 23.79 -17.95
CA ILE A 101 1.77 25.13 -18.21
C ILE A 101 2.44 25.22 -19.57
N ALA A 102 3.11 24.15 -20.03
CA ALA A 102 3.91 24.16 -21.26
C ALA A 102 3.15 24.70 -22.49
N PRO A 103 2.01 24.12 -22.93
CA PRO A 103 1.29 24.60 -24.11
C PRO A 103 0.73 26.02 -23.94
N LEU A 104 0.30 26.37 -22.72
CA LEU A 104 -0.19 27.71 -22.41
C LEU A 104 0.92 28.76 -22.50
N GLN A 105 2.14 28.38 -22.09
CA GLN A 105 3.31 29.25 -22.22
C GLN A 105 3.74 29.37 -23.67
N ASP A 106 3.67 28.29 -24.46
CA ASP A 106 3.95 28.34 -25.91
C ASP A 106 2.99 29.31 -26.62
N ALA A 107 1.70 29.29 -26.30
CA ALA A 107 0.71 30.22 -26.86
C ALA A 107 1.03 31.68 -26.50
N VAL A 108 1.51 31.94 -25.28
CA VAL A 108 1.97 33.29 -24.87
C VAL A 108 3.22 33.70 -25.63
N ASP A 109 4.19 32.81 -25.76
CA ASP A 109 5.48 33.09 -26.40
C ASP A 109 5.34 33.31 -27.91
N LEU A 110 4.28 32.77 -28.53
CA LEU A 110 3.90 32.97 -29.93
C LEU A 110 2.94 34.16 -30.14
N ASP A 111 2.57 34.88 -29.09
CA ASP A 111 1.55 35.94 -29.12
C ASP A 111 0.16 35.45 -29.62
N GLU A 112 -0.15 34.16 -29.42
CA GLU A 112 -1.40 33.50 -29.85
C GLU A 112 -2.39 33.23 -28.70
N ALA A 113 -1.98 33.47 -27.45
CA ALA A 113 -2.77 33.13 -26.26
C ALA A 113 -4.11 33.89 -26.17
N THR A 114 -5.19 33.15 -25.87
CA THR A 114 -6.49 33.77 -25.55
C THR A 114 -6.55 34.34 -24.13
N GLU A 115 -7.57 35.16 -23.84
CA GLU A 115 -7.79 35.68 -22.49
C GLU A 115 -8.01 34.55 -21.47
N GLU A 116 -8.71 33.49 -21.86
CA GLU A 116 -8.94 32.30 -21.03
C GLU A 116 -7.63 31.55 -20.76
N GLU A 117 -6.77 31.38 -21.77
CA GLU A 117 -5.47 30.73 -21.62
C GLU A 117 -4.54 31.53 -20.70
N LEU A 118 -4.55 32.86 -20.78
CA LEU A 118 -3.80 33.73 -19.88
C LEU A 118 -4.26 33.60 -18.42
N ILE A 119 -5.57 33.52 -18.19
CA ILE A 119 -6.15 33.29 -16.85
C ILE A 119 -5.73 31.92 -16.34
N LEU A 120 -5.90 30.88 -17.15
CA LEU A 120 -5.56 29.51 -16.78
C LEU A 120 -4.06 29.34 -16.51
N LEU A 121 -3.19 29.94 -17.32
CA LEU A 121 -1.74 29.96 -17.12
C LEU A 121 -1.37 30.60 -15.78
N LYS A 122 -2.01 31.71 -15.44
CA LYS A 122 -1.80 32.40 -14.17
C LYS A 122 -2.21 31.53 -12.99
N ASP A 123 -3.33 30.83 -13.10
CA ASP A 123 -3.82 29.95 -12.03
C ASP A 123 -2.95 28.71 -11.86
N TRP A 124 -2.48 28.08 -12.94
CA TRP A 124 -1.47 27.02 -12.86
C TRP A 124 -0.15 27.48 -12.24
N LYS A 125 0.33 28.69 -12.57
CA LYS A 125 1.53 29.25 -11.94
C LYS A 125 1.33 29.48 -10.44
N LYS A 126 0.17 29.98 -10.00
CA LYS A 126 -0.17 30.12 -8.56
C LYS A 126 -0.25 28.75 -7.88
N TYR A 127 -0.89 27.78 -8.51
CA TYR A 127 -1.01 26.41 -8.03
C TYR A 127 0.37 25.80 -7.78
N ARG A 128 1.28 25.88 -8.77
CA ARG A 128 2.66 25.39 -8.66
C ARG A 128 3.45 26.07 -7.53
N VAL A 129 3.28 27.39 -7.36
CA VAL A 129 3.90 28.14 -6.25
C VAL A 129 3.34 27.69 -4.90
N THR A 130 2.04 27.43 -4.82
CA THR A 130 1.36 26.98 -3.60
C THR A 130 1.81 25.58 -3.22
N LEU A 131 1.86 24.65 -4.18
CA LEU A 131 2.39 23.30 -4.00
C LEU A 131 3.81 23.32 -3.41
N ASN A 132 4.72 24.12 -3.98
CA ASN A 132 6.11 24.20 -3.53
C ASN A 132 6.25 24.76 -2.09
N ARG A 133 5.22 25.43 -1.57
CA ARG A 133 5.21 26.03 -0.22
C ARG A 133 4.50 25.18 0.82
N LEU A 134 3.95 24.02 0.45
CA LEU A 134 3.28 23.13 1.38
C LEU A 134 4.25 22.67 2.47
N ASP A 135 3.77 22.68 3.72
CA ASP A 135 4.43 22.03 4.83
C ASP A 135 4.08 20.54 4.80
N LEU A 136 5.01 19.71 4.33
CA LEU A 136 4.78 18.27 4.23
C LEU A 136 4.89 17.56 5.58
N SER A 137 5.38 18.24 6.63
CA SER A 137 5.53 17.63 7.95
C SER A 137 4.20 17.32 8.64
N THR A 138 3.10 17.91 8.16
CA THR A 138 1.74 17.68 8.67
C THR A 138 1.05 16.46 8.07
N ALA A 139 1.73 15.68 7.21
CA ALA A 139 1.16 14.49 6.59
C ALA A 139 0.54 13.52 7.63
N PRO A 140 -0.66 12.96 7.36
CA PRO A 140 -1.40 13.03 6.10
C PRO A 140 -2.30 14.28 5.95
N ASP A 141 -2.41 15.11 6.99
CA ASP A 141 -3.31 16.26 7.07
C ASP A 141 -2.72 17.49 6.36
N ILE A 142 -2.57 17.39 5.03
CA ILE A 142 -2.06 18.45 4.17
C ILE A 142 -3.22 19.05 3.37
N ASP A 143 -3.36 20.38 3.42
CA ASP A 143 -4.31 21.12 2.60
C ASP A 143 -3.77 21.28 1.16
N TRP A 144 -3.99 20.27 0.33
CA TRP A 144 -3.59 20.31 -1.07
C TRP A 144 -4.38 21.39 -1.84
N PRO A 145 -3.72 22.23 -2.65
CA PRO A 145 -4.42 23.20 -3.48
C PRO A 145 -5.29 22.50 -4.53
N VAL A 146 -6.37 23.15 -4.95
CA VAL A 146 -7.28 22.64 -5.98
C VAL A 146 -6.62 22.78 -7.35
N ILE A 147 -6.77 21.75 -8.18
CA ILE A 147 -6.25 21.72 -9.55
C ILE A 147 -7.01 22.76 -10.40
N PRO A 148 -6.33 23.66 -11.12
CA PRO A 148 -6.99 24.62 -12.01
C PRO A 148 -7.67 23.94 -13.21
N GLY A 149 -8.86 24.42 -13.56
CA GLY A 149 -9.59 23.96 -14.76
C GLY A 149 -10.37 22.65 -14.60
N GLU A 150 -10.41 22.08 -13.40
CA GLU A 150 -11.39 21.04 -13.01
C GLU A 150 -12.73 21.64 -12.56
#